data_AF-A0A7C4XW27-F1
#
_entry.id   AF-A0A7C4XW27-F1
#
_cell.length_a   1.000
_cell.length_b   1.000
_cell.length_c   1.000
_cell.angle_alpha   90.00
_cell.angle_beta   90.00
_cell.angle_gamma   90.00
#
_symmetry.space_group_name_H-M   'P 1'
#
loop_
_entity.id
_entity.type
_entity.pdbx_description
1 polymer ?
#
loop_
_entity_poly.entity_id
_entity_poly.type
_entity_poly.pdbx_seq_one_letter_code
_entity_poly.pdbx_strand_id
1 'polypeptide(L)'
;MKSIMTVDIEYDWETKESRNLKEVVPKLLDFFDKYKIRATFFVLGSLAEKNEKMIKEISTKHEIASHSYDHVNFSKLNENETAVQVLKSKKVFDSIG
;
A
#
# COMPACT_ATOMS: atom_id res chain seq x y z
N MET A 1 19.47 -1.97 -18.73
CA MET A 1 19.02 -1.24 -17.52
C MET A 1 17.78 -1.96 -16.99
N LYS A 2 17.74 -2.32 -15.70
CA LYS A 2 16.50 -2.81 -15.06
C LYS A 2 15.72 -1.60 -14.57
N SER A 3 14.51 -1.39 -15.09
CA SER A 3 13.60 -0.38 -14.56
C SER A 3 12.85 -0.97 -13.37
N ILE A 4 12.76 -0.21 -12.28
CA ILE A 4 11.98 -0.57 -11.09
C ILE A 4 10.75 0.32 -11.08
N MET A 5 9.57 -0.29 -10.89
CA MET A 5 8.32 0.44 -10.72
C MET A 5 7.82 0.25 -9.28
N THR A 6 7.48 1.36 -8.65
CA THR A 6 6.84 1.39 -7.33
C THR A 6 5.54 2.17 -7.42
N VAL A 7 4.58 1.83 -6.57
CA VAL A 7 3.27 2.47 -6.53
C VAL A 7 2.88 2.68 -5.07
N ASP A 8 2.61 3.92 -4.70
CA ASP A 8 2.13 4.25 -3.37
C ASP A 8 0.60 4.21 -3.38
N ILE A 9 0.01 3.36 -2.55
CA ILE A 9 -1.44 3.24 -2.36
C ILE A 9 -1.82 3.98 -1.09
N GLU A 10 -2.40 5.16 -1.30
CA GLU A 10 -2.93 6.03 -0.26
C GLU A 10 -4.43 6.21 -0.41
N TYR A 11 -5.04 6.88 0.57
CA TYR A 11 -6.42 7.34 0.43
C TYR A 11 -6.51 8.47 -0.61
N ASP A 12 -7.71 8.65 -1.16
CA ASP A 12 -8.05 9.76 -2.02
C ASP A 12 -7.80 11.08 -1.30
N TRP A 13 -7.12 12.00 -1.99
CA TRP A 13 -6.82 13.34 -1.50
C TRP A 13 -8.11 14.04 -1.04
N GLU A 14 -8.06 14.68 0.12
CA GLU A 14 -9.15 15.40 0.82
C GLU A 14 -10.31 14.55 1.38
N THR A 15 -10.67 13.40 0.81
CA THR A 15 -11.87 12.66 1.25
C THR A 15 -11.60 11.49 2.18
N LYS A 16 -10.34 11.01 2.27
CA LYS A 16 -9.98 9.76 2.97
C LYS A 16 -10.76 8.53 2.48
N GLU A 17 -11.32 8.60 1.27
CA GLU A 17 -11.96 7.45 0.62
C GLU A 17 -10.91 6.61 -0.10
N SER A 18 -11.29 5.42 -0.55
CA SER A 18 -10.41 4.52 -1.31
C SER A 18 -11.00 4.23 -2.69
N ARG A 19 -11.52 5.26 -3.39
CA ARG A 19 -12.11 5.06 -4.73
C ARG A 19 -11.03 4.74 -5.74
N ASN A 20 -9.88 5.41 -5.67
CA ASN A 20 -8.76 5.13 -6.56
C ASN A 20 -8.29 3.68 -6.46
N LEU A 21 -8.34 3.08 -5.26
CA LEU A 21 -8.05 1.65 -5.07
C LEU A 21 -8.99 0.76 -5.90
N LYS A 22 -10.26 1.13 -6.06
CA LYS A 22 -11.25 0.33 -6.79
C LYS A 22 -11.32 0.66 -8.28
N GLU A 23 -11.00 1.90 -8.66
CA GLU A 23 -11.21 2.39 -10.03
C GLU A 23 -9.94 2.48 -10.88
N VAL A 24 -8.79 2.71 -10.23
CA VAL A 24 -7.50 2.94 -10.89
C VAL A 24 -6.59 1.73 -10.76
N VAL A 25 -6.47 1.16 -9.56
CA VAL A 25 -5.54 0.04 -9.33
C VAL A 25 -5.83 -1.16 -10.23
N PRO A 26 -7.08 -1.61 -10.47
CA PRO A 26 -7.34 -2.72 -11.40
C PRO A 26 -6.80 -2.44 -12.81
N LYS A 27 -6.96 -1.20 -13.32
CA LYS A 27 -6.44 -0.81 -14.64
C LYS A 27 -4.92 -0.81 -14.68
N LEU A 28 -4.29 -0.44 -13.56
CA LEU A 28 -2.83 -0.47 -13.42
C LEU A 28 -2.31 -1.92 -13.38
N LEU A 29 -3.01 -2.82 -12.70
CA LEU A 29 -2.70 -4.25 -12.68
C LEU A 29 -2.82 -4.86 -14.08
N ASP A 30 -3.89 -4.54 -14.83
CA ASP A 30 -4.06 -4.96 -16.23
C ASP A 30 -2.90 -4.48 -17.12
N PHE A 31 -2.47 -3.23 -16.92
CA PHE A 31 -1.31 -2.67 -17.62
C PHE A 31 -0.03 -3.42 -17.27
N PHE A 32 0.24 -3.66 -15.99
CA PHE A 32 1.42 -4.41 -15.55
C PHE A 32 1.41 -5.85 -16.07
N ASP A 33 0.28 -6.54 -16.03
CA ASP A 33 0.12 -7.88 -16.59
C ASP A 33 0.41 -7.91 -18.10
N LYS A 34 -0.16 -6.97 -18.86
CA LYS A 34 0.04 -6.86 -20.31
C LYS A 34 1.52 -6.74 -20.69
N TYR A 35 2.29 -5.96 -19.93
CA TYR A 35 3.70 -5.72 -20.18
C TYR A 35 4.64 -6.60 -19.35
N LYS A 36 4.09 -7.57 -18.60
CA LYS A 36 4.84 -8.46 -17.70
C LYS A 36 5.74 -7.71 -16.71
N ILE A 37 5.23 -6.59 -16.20
CA ILE A 37 5.92 -5.74 -15.23
C ILE A 37 5.61 -6.26 -13.83
N ARG A 38 6.64 -6.42 -13.00
CA ARG A 38 6.49 -6.60 -11.56
C ARG A 38 6.82 -5.28 -10.87
N ALA A 39 5.94 -4.85 -9.97
CA ALA A 39 6.10 -3.65 -9.17
C ALA A 39 6.08 -3.97 -7.67
N THR A 40 6.51 -3.00 -6.87
CA THR A 40 6.37 -2.99 -5.42
C THR A 40 5.32 -1.94 -5.03
N PHE A 41 4.28 -2.35 -4.32
CA PHE A 41 3.21 -1.48 -3.86
C PHE A 41 3.44 -1.12 -2.39
N PHE A 42 3.66 0.16 -2.11
CA PHE A 42 3.74 0.69 -0.76
C PHE A 42 2.34 1.06 -0.29
N VAL A 43 1.80 0.34 0.68
CA VAL A 43 0.39 0.46 1.08
C VAL A 43 0.28 0.95 2.52
N LEU A 44 -0.66 1.88 2.77
CA LEU A 44 -0.99 2.28 4.15
C LEU A 44 -1.61 1.12 4.92
N GLY A 45 -1.12 0.87 6.14
CA GLY A 45 -1.66 -0.18 7.00
C GLY A 45 -3.15 -0.03 7.28
N SER A 46 -3.63 1.20 7.54
CA SER A 46 -5.06 1.43 7.80
C SER A 46 -5.95 1.26 6.56
N LEU A 47 -5.39 1.49 5.36
CA LEU A 47 -6.09 1.24 4.10
C LEU A 47 -6.13 -0.27 3.80
N ALA A 48 -5.03 -0.97 4.02
CA ALA A 48 -4.93 -2.41 3.84
C ALA A 48 -5.89 -3.18 4.77
N GLU A 49 -5.98 -2.77 6.03
CA GLU A 49 -6.91 -3.35 7.03
C GLU A 49 -8.37 -3.30 6.57
N LYS A 50 -8.78 -2.23 5.87
CA LYS A 50 -10.15 -2.08 5.35
C LYS A 50 -10.39 -2.75 4.00
N ASN A 51 -9.32 -3.07 3.26
CA ASN A 51 -9.38 -3.54 1.88
C ASN A 51 -8.57 -4.82 1.65
N GLU A 52 -8.51 -5.67 2.67
CA GLU A 52 -7.66 -6.87 2.72
C GLU A 52 -7.75 -7.73 1.45
N LYS A 53 -8.96 -7.98 0.94
CA LYS A 53 -9.17 -8.79 -0.26
C LYS A 53 -8.42 -8.24 -1.48
N MET A 54 -8.46 -6.92 -1.70
CA MET A 54 -7.79 -6.26 -2.82
C MET A 54 -6.27 -6.32 -2.65
N ILE A 55 -5.78 -6.12 -1.42
CA ILE A 55 -4.33 -6.18 -1.15
C ILE A 55 -3.79 -7.60 -1.37
N LYS A 56 -4.54 -8.64 -0.97
CA LYS A 56 -4.21 -10.03 -1.27
C LYS A 56 -4.19 -10.32 -2.77
N GLU A 57 -5.09 -9.72 -3.54
CA GLU A 57 -5.10 -9.89 -4.99
C GLU A 57 -3.83 -9.31 -5.62
N ILE A 58 -3.42 -8.10 -5.21
CA ILE A 58 -2.17 -7.47 -5.66
C ILE A 58 -0.96 -8.33 -5.28
N SER A 59 -0.93 -8.88 -4.05
CA SER A 59 0.21 -9.67 -3.55
C SER A 59 0.45 -10.98 -4.30
N THR A 60 -0.53 -11.47 -5.06
CA THR A 60 -0.36 -12.69 -5.87
C THR A 60 0.70 -12.56 -6.96
N LYS A 61 0.96 -11.34 -7.45
CA LYS A 61 1.88 -11.07 -8.57
C LYS A 61 2.90 -9.96 -8.28
N HIS A 62 2.64 -9.13 -7.29
CA HIS A 62 3.45 -7.97 -6.95
C HIS A 62 3.92 -8.02 -5.50
N GLU A 63 4.97 -7.27 -5.19
CA GLU A 63 5.43 -7.13 -3.81
C GLU A 63 4.55 -6.10 -3.08
N ILE A 64 4.19 -6.38 -1.83
CA ILE A 64 3.55 -5.41 -0.94
C ILE A 64 4.57 -4.97 0.11
N ALA A 65 4.68 -3.67 0.30
CA ALA A 65 5.54 -3.03 1.30
C ALA A 65 4.73 -2.06 2.17
N SER A 66 5.24 -1.77 3.36
CA SER A 66 4.61 -0.83 4.30
C SER A 66 4.86 0.61 3.89
N HIS A 67 3.80 1.42 3.87
CA HIS A 67 3.87 2.88 3.71
C HIS A 67 3.47 3.62 5.00
N SER A 68 3.87 3.09 6.17
CA SER A 68 3.33 3.45 7.51
C SER A 68 1.90 2.95 7.74
N TYR A 69 1.27 3.33 8.88
CA TYR A 69 -0.12 2.95 9.16
C TYR A 69 -1.10 4.02 8.65
N ASP A 70 -0.84 5.32 8.90
CA ASP A 70 -1.78 6.42 8.61
C ASP A 70 -1.21 7.57 7.76
N HIS A 71 -0.03 7.41 7.15
CA HIS A 71 0.62 8.44 6.32
C HIS A 71 0.91 9.76 7.07
N VAL A 72 1.22 9.65 8.36
CA VAL A 72 1.60 10.81 9.18
C VAL A 72 3.00 11.28 8.82
N ASN A 73 3.27 12.58 8.99
CA ASN A 73 4.62 13.11 8.78
C ASN A 73 5.53 12.71 9.95
N PHE A 74 6.47 11.79 9.71
CA PHE A 74 7.35 11.24 10.74
C PHE A 74 8.26 12.29 11.38
N SER A 75 8.57 13.40 10.69
CA SER A 75 9.37 14.49 11.26
C SER A 75 8.65 15.23 12.40
N LYS A 76 7.33 15.01 12.55
CA LYS A 76 6.51 15.59 13.61
C LYS A 76 6.24 14.62 14.76
N LEU A 77 6.75 13.40 14.67
CA LEU A 77 6.51 12.35 15.65
C LEU A 77 7.70 12.18 16.59
N ASN A 78 7.42 11.76 17.81
CA ASN A 78 8.44 11.19 18.69
C ASN A 78 8.69 9.71 18.36
N GLU A 79 9.68 9.11 19.03
CA GLU A 79 10.08 7.72 18.82
C GLU A 79 8.94 6.72 19.08
N ASN A 80 8.17 6.91 20.16
CA ASN A 80 7.05 6.03 20.48
C ASN A 80 5.94 6.11 19.43
N GLU A 81 5.61 7.31 18.96
CA GLU A 81 4.61 7.52 17.90
C GLU A 81 5.07 6.91 16.57
N THR A 82 6.36 7.03 16.25
CA THR A 82 6.97 6.40 15.07
C THR A 82 6.90 4.87 15.17
N ALA A 83 7.26 4.31 16.33
CA ALA A 83 7.16 2.88 16.58
C ALA A 83 5.72 2.39 16.45
N VAL A 84 4.72 3.15 16.92
CA VAL A 84 3.30 2.81 16.73
C VAL A 84 2.94 2.72 15.25
N GLN A 85 3.38 3.65 14.41
CA GLN A 85 3.12 3.61 12.96
C GLN A 85 3.71 2.35 12.31
N VAL A 86 4.96 2.04 12.63
CA VAL A 86 5.66 0.88 12.05
C VAL A 86 5.06 -0.44 12.55
N LEU A 87 4.87 -0.60 13.86
CA LEU A 87 4.40 -1.84 14.46
C LEU A 87 2.95 -2.16 14.10
N LYS A 88 2.07 -1.15 14.03
CA LYS A 88 0.69 -1.36 13.57
C LYS A 88 0.65 -1.77 12.11
N SER A 89 1.41 -1.08 11.26
CA SER A 89 1.49 -1.42 9.83
C SER A 89 2.01 -2.85 9.63
N LYS A 90 3.10 -3.21 10.33
CA LYS A 90 3.62 -4.58 10.33
C LYS A 90 2.56 -5.61 10.75
N LYS A 91 1.84 -5.36 11.85
CA LYS A 91 0.79 -6.27 12.33
C LYS A 91 -0.28 -6.53 11.28
N VAL A 92 -0.69 -5.50 10.53
CA VAL A 92 -1.66 -5.66 9.44
C VAL A 92 -1.08 -6.56 8.36
N PHE A 93 0.11 -6.26 7.83
CA PHE A 93 0.68 -7.07 6.74
C PHE A 93 1.02 -8.50 7.16
N ASP A 94 1.50 -8.72 8.39
CA ASP A 94 1.70 -10.07 8.94
C ASP A 94 0.39 -10.89 8.98
N SER A 95 -0.78 -10.23 9.12
CA SER A 95 -2.09 -10.90 9.12
C SER A 95 -2.65 -11.18 7.72
N ILE A 96 -2.20 -10.42 6.73
CA ILE A 96 -2.61 -10.56 5.32
C ILE A 96 -1.88 -11.75 4.65
N GLY A 97 -0.71 -12.12 5.18
CA GLY A 97 0.16 -13.19 4.64
C GLY A 97 1.16 -12.64 3.64
#